data_AF-A0A538QF96-F1
#
_entry.id   AF-A0A538QF96-F1
#
_cell.length_a   1.000
_cell.length_b   1.000
_cell.length_c   1.000
_cell.angle_alpha   90.00
_cell.angle_beta   90.00
_cell.angle_gamma   90.00
#
_symmetry.space_group_name_H-M   'P 1'
#
loop_
_entity.id
_entity.type
_entity.pdbx_description
1 polymer ?
#
loop_
_entity_poly.entity_id
_entity_poly.type
_entity_poly.pdbx_seq_one_letter_code
_entity_poly.pdbx_strand_id
1 'polypeptide(L)'
;MAHEDLKAIVKDKYGKAALKVAGGDGASCCDATARGADPITANIYGCGETADVPAEAVAASLGCGNPTALADLRAGEVVLDLGSGGGIDVLLSARRVGPTGRAYGLDMTDEMLALARENQKKAGVANVEFLKGEIESIPLPDASVDVIISNCVINLSGDKD
;
A
#
# COMPACT_ATOMS: atom_id res chain seq x y z
N MET A 1 23.31 11.11 10.40
CA MET A 1 23.76 11.45 9.03
C MET A 1 23.53 10.31 8.04
N ALA A 2 23.95 9.06 8.29
CA ALA A 2 23.71 7.95 7.36
C ALA A 2 22.22 7.58 7.17
N HIS A 3 21.37 7.75 8.20
CA HIS A 3 19.94 7.43 8.11
C HIS A 3 19.12 8.39 7.25
N GLU A 4 19.43 9.69 7.27
CA GLU A 4 18.68 10.66 6.43
C GLU A 4 18.96 10.47 4.94
N ASP A 5 20.19 10.05 4.59
CA ASP A 5 20.59 9.79 3.21
C ASP A 5 19.86 8.56 2.64
N LEU A 6 19.77 7.47 3.42
CA LEU A 6 18.99 6.29 3.03
C LEU A 6 17.50 6.63 2.84
N LYS A 7 16.90 7.40 3.77
CA LYS A 7 15.50 7.81 3.69
C LYS A 7 15.22 8.63 2.43
N ALA A 8 16.09 9.59 2.11
CA ALA A 8 15.95 10.41 0.91
C ALA A 8 16.02 9.56 -0.38
N ILE A 9 16.93 8.60 -0.44
CA ILE A 9 17.05 7.67 -1.57
C ILE A 9 15.80 6.80 -1.73
N VAL A 10 15.28 6.25 -0.63
CA VAL A 10 14.05 5.45 -0.66
C VAL A 10 12.88 6.32 -1.13
N LYS A 11 12.70 7.51 -0.54
CA LYS A 11 11.64 8.44 -0.91
C LYS A 11 11.65 8.78 -2.40
N ASP A 12 12.81 9.15 -2.95
CA ASP A 12 12.97 9.47 -4.37
C ASP A 12 12.66 8.27 -5.28
N LYS A 13 13.15 7.08 -4.93
CA LYS A 13 12.93 5.86 -5.72
C LYS A 13 11.45 5.48 -5.80
N TYR A 14 10.74 5.52 -4.67
CA TYR A 14 9.33 5.17 -4.60
C TYR A 14 8.45 6.25 -5.23
N GLY A 15 8.76 7.54 -5.03
CA GLY A 15 8.06 8.64 -5.70
C GLY A 15 8.13 8.53 -7.23
N LYS A 16 9.32 8.21 -7.78
CA LYS A 16 9.50 7.96 -9.23
C LYS A 16 8.72 6.76 -9.73
N ALA A 17 8.58 5.70 -8.93
CA ALA A 17 7.78 4.54 -9.30
C ALA A 17 6.29 4.90 -9.42
N ALA A 18 5.76 5.67 -8.47
CA ALA A 18 4.37 6.16 -8.51
C ALA A 18 4.10 6.98 -9.77
N LEU A 19 5.00 7.91 -10.12
CA LEU A 19 4.86 8.75 -11.32
C LEU A 19 4.85 7.93 -12.62
N LYS A 20 5.63 6.86 -12.71
CA LYS A 20 5.63 5.96 -13.88
C LYS A 20 4.29 5.26 -14.05
N VAL A 21 3.71 4.77 -12.95
CA VAL A 21 2.40 4.11 -12.97
C VAL A 21 1.31 5.11 -13.34
N ALA A 22 1.31 6.30 -12.73
CA ALA A 22 0.37 7.37 -13.06
C ALA A 22 0.51 7.85 -14.52
N GLY A 23 1.70 7.79 -15.10
CA GLY A 23 1.99 8.13 -16.49
C GLY A 23 1.55 7.08 -17.53
N GLY A 24 1.02 5.92 -17.10
CA GLY A 24 0.50 4.89 -18.00
C GLY A 24 1.51 3.81 -18.43
N ASP A 25 2.71 3.78 -17.84
CA ASP A 25 3.72 2.71 -18.08
C ASP A 25 3.47 1.46 -17.22
N GLY A 26 2.29 1.34 -16.60
CA GLY A 26 1.89 0.17 -15.81
C GLY A 26 1.62 -1.04 -16.72
N ALA A 27 2.53 -2.00 -16.74
CA ALA A 27 2.29 -3.29 -17.38
C ALA A 27 1.01 -3.93 -16.80
N SER A 28 0.05 -4.23 -17.67
CA SER A 28 -1.18 -4.93 -17.33
C SER A 28 -0.86 -6.26 -16.64
N CYS A 29 -1.33 -6.41 -15.40
CA CYS A 29 -1.13 -7.58 -14.55
C CYS A 29 -1.74 -8.88 -15.13
N CYS A 30 -2.51 -8.81 -16.21
CA CYS A 30 -3.24 -9.95 -16.77
C CYS A 30 -2.63 -10.55 -18.04
N ASP A 31 -1.52 -10.02 -18.55
CA ASP A 31 -0.82 -10.64 -19.68
C ASP A 31 0.34 -11.50 -19.17
N ALA A 32 0.10 -12.82 -19.09
CA ALA A 32 1.10 -13.84 -18.75
C ALA A 32 2.29 -13.93 -19.74
N THR A 33 2.42 -12.97 -20.65
CA THR A 33 3.52 -12.84 -21.61
C THR A 33 4.36 -11.57 -21.43
N ALA A 34 4.12 -10.76 -20.38
CA ALA A 34 4.97 -9.63 -20.06
C ALA A 34 6.38 -10.09 -19.66
N ARG A 35 7.31 -10.05 -20.62
CA ARG A 35 8.75 -10.22 -20.37
C ARG A 35 9.19 -9.18 -19.34
N GLY A 36 9.43 -9.63 -18.11
CA GLY A 36 9.95 -8.78 -17.03
C GLY A 36 9.17 -8.82 -15.71
N ALA A 37 8.12 -9.64 -15.58
CA ALA A 37 7.49 -9.87 -14.27
C ALA A 37 8.46 -10.63 -13.36
N ASP A 38 8.85 -10.02 -12.24
CA ASP A 38 9.69 -10.65 -11.22
C ASP A 38 8.90 -11.82 -10.61
N PRO A 39 9.42 -13.06 -10.61
CA PRO A 39 8.73 -14.23 -10.07
C PRO A 39 8.38 -14.10 -8.58
N ILE A 40 8.97 -13.15 -7.86
CA ILE A 40 8.69 -12.86 -6.45
C ILE A 40 7.49 -11.92 -6.29
N THR A 41 7.29 -10.97 -7.21
CA THR A 41 6.23 -9.96 -7.11
C THR A 41 5.05 -10.19 -8.06
N ALA A 42 5.20 -11.11 -9.01
CA ALA A 42 4.12 -11.54 -9.88
C ALA A 42 3.11 -12.41 -9.11
N ASN A 43 1.82 -12.15 -9.31
CA ASN A 43 0.73 -13.00 -8.83
C ASN A 43 0.60 -13.08 -7.28
N ILE A 44 1.00 -12.01 -6.58
CA ILE A 44 0.91 -11.89 -5.12
C ILE A 44 -0.55 -12.00 -4.61
N TYR A 45 -1.49 -11.43 -5.35
CA TYR A 45 -2.91 -11.43 -5.00
C TYR A 45 -3.65 -12.39 -5.93
N GLY A 46 -4.63 -13.13 -5.41
CA GLY A 46 -5.45 -14.00 -6.24
C GLY A 46 -6.25 -13.19 -7.28
N CYS A 47 -6.50 -13.78 -8.46
CA CYS A 47 -7.24 -13.14 -9.55
C CYS A 47 -8.62 -12.59 -9.13
N GLY A 48 -9.25 -13.16 -8.08
CA GLY A 48 -10.51 -12.66 -7.52
C GLY A 48 -10.36 -11.52 -6.50
N GLU A 49 -9.20 -11.34 -5.89
CA GLU A 49 -8.97 -10.32 -4.86
C GLU A 49 -8.65 -8.96 -5.49
N THR A 50 -8.02 -8.94 -6.67
CA THR A 50 -7.69 -7.71 -7.40
C THR A 50 -8.82 -7.20 -8.29
N ALA A 51 -9.89 -7.98 -8.49
CA ALA A 51 -10.97 -7.65 -9.43
C ALA A 51 -11.68 -6.33 -9.08
N ASP A 52 -11.78 -6.03 -7.78
CA ASP A 52 -12.42 -4.84 -7.24
C ASP A 52 -11.44 -3.73 -6.85
N VAL A 53 -10.17 -3.85 -7.25
CA VAL A 53 -9.10 -2.89 -6.97
C VAL A 53 -8.60 -2.29 -8.30
N PRO A 54 -8.34 -0.98 -8.36
CA PRO A 54 -7.81 -0.35 -9.57
C PRO A 54 -6.48 -0.97 -10.02
N ALA A 55 -6.32 -1.16 -11.33
CA ALA A 55 -5.12 -1.77 -11.91
C ALA A 55 -3.84 -0.99 -11.56
N GLU A 56 -3.94 0.32 -11.38
CA GLU A 56 -2.82 1.17 -10.99
C GLU A 56 -2.37 0.92 -9.54
N ALA A 57 -3.27 0.52 -8.65
CA ALA A 57 -2.89 0.13 -7.28
C ALA A 57 -2.09 -1.18 -7.30
N VAL A 58 -2.48 -2.12 -8.19
CA VAL A 58 -1.76 -3.37 -8.42
C VAL A 58 -0.40 -3.10 -9.05
N ALA A 59 -0.36 -2.28 -10.10
CA ALA A 59 0.88 -1.94 -10.81
C ALA A 59 1.88 -1.13 -9.95
N ALA A 60 1.39 -0.38 -8.97
CA ALA A 60 2.21 0.31 -7.97
C ALA A 60 2.60 -0.57 -6.78
N SER A 61 2.13 -1.82 -6.71
CA SER A 61 2.53 -2.74 -5.65
C SER A 61 3.97 -3.19 -5.88
N LEU A 62 4.84 -2.74 -4.99
CA LEU A 62 6.26 -3.13 -4.92
C LEU A 62 6.51 -4.09 -3.75
N GLY A 63 5.44 -4.62 -3.17
CA GLY A 63 5.47 -5.58 -2.07
C GLY A 63 5.98 -6.96 -2.51
N CYS A 64 6.26 -7.80 -1.52
CA CYS A 64 6.86 -9.12 -1.70
C CYS A 64 5.87 -10.28 -1.46
N GLY A 65 4.61 -9.98 -1.14
CA GLY A 65 3.55 -10.94 -0.84
C GLY A 65 2.24 -10.26 -0.46
N ASN A 66 1.17 -11.02 -0.23
CA ASN A 66 -0.10 -10.52 0.27
C ASN A 66 -0.05 -10.67 1.80
N PRO A 67 -0.23 -9.60 2.60
CA PRO A 67 -0.18 -9.72 4.05
C PRO A 67 -1.21 -10.76 4.53
N THR A 68 -0.75 -11.86 5.12
CA THR A 68 -1.63 -12.95 5.60
C THR A 68 -2.70 -12.46 6.57
N ALA A 69 -2.41 -11.38 7.30
CA ALA A 69 -3.36 -10.69 8.18
C ALA A 69 -4.62 -10.19 7.46
N LEU A 70 -4.57 -9.91 6.14
CA LEU A 70 -5.78 -9.58 5.38
C LEU A 70 -6.82 -10.70 5.49
N ALA A 71 -6.41 -11.97 5.53
CA ALA A 71 -7.33 -13.09 5.63
C ALA A 71 -8.10 -13.12 6.97
N ASP A 72 -7.55 -12.56 8.05
CA ASP A 72 -8.10 -12.64 9.40
C ASP A 72 -8.85 -11.37 9.85
N LEU A 73 -8.85 -10.30 9.04
CA LEU A 73 -9.56 -9.06 9.34
C LEU A 73 -11.06 -9.29 9.54
N ARG A 74 -11.60 -8.64 10.57
CA ARG A 74 -13.01 -8.73 10.97
C ARG A 74 -13.76 -7.44 10.71
N ALA A 75 -15.07 -7.57 10.52
CA ALA A 75 -15.93 -6.42 10.34
C ALA A 75 -15.87 -5.48 11.57
N GLY A 76 -15.70 -4.19 11.33
CA GLY A 76 -15.60 -3.17 12.38
C GLY A 76 -14.18 -2.85 12.87
N GLU A 77 -13.16 -3.61 12.47
CA GLU A 77 -11.79 -3.35 12.91
C GLU A 77 -11.20 -2.08 12.26
N VAL A 78 -10.27 -1.46 12.98
CA VAL A 78 -9.41 -0.38 12.52
C VAL A 78 -8.05 -0.94 12.14
N VAL A 79 -7.67 -0.77 10.87
CA VAL A 79 -6.44 -1.31 10.30
C VAL A 79 -5.49 -0.17 9.92
N LEU A 80 -4.19 -0.35 10.14
CA LEU A 80 -3.14 0.53 9.65
C LEU A 80 -2.17 -0.24 8.77
N ASP A 81 -1.98 0.22 7.54
CA ASP A 81 -0.93 -0.24 6.63
C ASP A 81 0.27 0.71 6.66
N LEU A 82 1.43 0.18 7.05
CA LEU A 82 2.69 0.92 7.08
C LEU A 82 3.35 0.84 5.70
N GLY A 83 3.66 2.00 5.12
CA GLY A 83 4.24 2.10 3.79
C GLY A 83 3.26 1.70 2.69
N SER A 84 2.06 2.28 2.72
CA SER A 84 0.91 1.83 1.95
C SER A 84 1.03 1.96 0.43
N GLY A 85 2.03 2.71 -0.07
CA GLY A 85 2.26 2.90 -1.50
C GLY A 85 1.01 3.37 -2.23
N GLY A 86 0.71 2.75 -3.39
CA GLY A 86 -0.49 3.03 -4.19
C GLY A 86 -1.82 2.56 -3.56
N GLY A 87 -1.79 2.00 -2.35
CA GLY A 87 -2.97 1.75 -1.50
C GLY A 87 -3.65 0.40 -1.68
N ILE A 88 -3.06 -0.57 -2.37
CA ILE A 88 -3.70 -1.87 -2.62
C ILE A 88 -4.13 -2.59 -1.33
N ASP A 89 -3.23 -2.75 -0.37
CA ASP A 89 -3.49 -3.46 0.89
C ASP A 89 -4.51 -2.70 1.77
N VAL A 90 -4.49 -1.38 1.73
CA VAL A 90 -5.47 -0.51 2.41
C VAL A 90 -6.87 -0.67 1.81
N LEU A 91 -6.99 -0.67 0.48
CA LEU A 91 -8.27 -0.82 -0.20
C LEU A 91 -8.87 -2.21 0.03
N LEU A 92 -8.06 -3.26 0.02
CA LEU A 92 -8.47 -4.62 0.36
C LEU A 92 -8.91 -4.71 1.83
N SER A 93 -8.13 -4.13 2.74
CA SER A 93 -8.47 -4.08 4.17
C SER A 93 -9.82 -3.40 4.41
N ALA A 94 -10.04 -2.24 3.81
CA ALA A 94 -11.27 -1.46 3.97
C ALA A 94 -12.52 -2.21 3.50
N ARG A 95 -12.41 -2.97 2.40
CA ARG A 95 -13.51 -3.84 1.95
C ARG A 95 -13.80 -4.94 2.95
N ARG A 96 -12.76 -5.53 3.56
CA ARG A 96 -12.88 -6.67 4.46
C ARG A 96 -13.41 -6.33 5.85
N VAL A 97 -12.98 -5.20 6.41
CA VAL A 97 -13.52 -4.67 7.68
C VAL A 97 -14.92 -4.05 7.51
N GLY A 98 -15.37 -3.88 6.27
CA GLY A 98 -16.71 -3.41 5.95
C GLY A 98 -16.98 -1.96 6.38
N PRO A 99 -18.21 -1.47 6.19
CA PRO A 99 -18.56 -0.06 6.36
C PRO A 99 -18.47 0.45 7.81
N THR A 100 -18.45 -0.46 8.79
CA THR A 100 -18.28 -0.13 10.21
C THR A 100 -16.84 -0.07 10.65
N GLY A 101 -15.91 -0.64 9.87
CA GLY A 101 -14.47 -0.58 10.13
C GLY A 101 -13.80 0.54 9.35
N ARG A 102 -12.48 0.68 9.53
CA ARG A 102 -11.68 1.72 8.87
C ARG A 102 -10.30 1.19 8.50
N ALA A 103 -9.77 1.61 7.36
CA ALA A 103 -8.38 1.35 6.98
C ALA A 103 -7.60 2.66 6.79
N TYR A 104 -6.44 2.72 7.41
CA TYR A 104 -5.46 3.79 7.26
C TYR A 104 -4.28 3.32 6.42
N GLY A 105 -3.83 4.16 5.50
CA GLY A 105 -2.56 3.95 4.79
C GLY A 105 -1.56 5.04 5.14
N LEU A 106 -0.39 4.68 5.65
CA LEU A 106 0.67 5.62 5.96
C LEU A 106 1.78 5.53 4.91
N ASP A 107 2.11 6.65 4.26
CA ASP A 107 3.25 6.72 3.34
C ASP A 107 3.96 8.07 3.46
N MET A 108 5.28 8.08 3.19
CA MET A 108 6.11 9.28 3.29
C MET A 108 6.18 10.08 1.97
N THR A 109 5.77 9.48 0.85
CA THR A 109 5.86 10.09 -0.49
C THR A 109 4.54 10.73 -0.92
N ASP A 110 4.61 11.97 -1.39
CA ASP A 110 3.42 12.70 -1.86
C ASP A 110 2.82 12.04 -3.12
N GLU A 111 3.68 11.47 -3.96
CA GLU A 111 3.31 10.83 -5.21
C GLU A 111 2.51 9.53 -4.99
N MET A 112 2.92 8.69 -4.02
CA MET A 112 2.16 7.49 -3.67
C MET A 112 0.82 7.86 -3.04
N LEU A 113 0.79 8.84 -2.14
CA LEU A 113 -0.46 9.30 -1.52
C LEU A 113 -1.44 9.87 -2.55
N ALA A 114 -0.94 10.60 -3.55
CA ALA A 114 -1.76 11.08 -4.65
C ALA A 114 -2.37 9.91 -5.43
N LEU A 115 -1.54 8.94 -5.83
CA LEU A 115 -1.98 7.73 -6.55
C LEU A 115 -2.98 6.92 -5.72
N ALA A 116 -2.73 6.73 -4.43
CA ALA A 116 -3.60 5.98 -3.53
C ALA A 116 -4.98 6.63 -3.36
N ARG A 117 -5.03 7.96 -3.27
CA ARG A 117 -6.31 8.71 -3.24
C ARG A 117 -7.07 8.63 -4.55
N GLU A 118 -6.39 8.59 -5.69
CA GLU A 118 -7.04 8.34 -6.97
C GLU A 118 -7.60 6.92 -7.04
N ASN A 119 -6.84 5.94 -6.58
CA ASN A 119 -7.28 4.55 -6.52
C ASN A 119 -8.49 4.38 -5.58
N GLN A 120 -8.49 5.05 -4.42
CA GLN A 120 -9.65 5.08 -3.52
C GLN A 120 -10.91 5.59 -4.21
N LYS A 121 -10.81 6.70 -4.96
CA LYS A 121 -11.94 7.26 -5.72
C LYS A 121 -12.45 6.27 -6.76
N LYS A 122 -11.55 5.63 -7.51
CA LYS A 122 -11.89 4.62 -8.52
C LYS A 122 -12.53 3.37 -7.91
N ALA A 123 -12.05 2.93 -6.74
CA ALA A 123 -12.56 1.77 -6.02
C ALA A 123 -13.92 2.02 -5.35
N GLY A 124 -14.31 3.28 -5.16
CA GLY A 124 -15.56 3.66 -4.51
C GLY A 124 -15.60 3.35 -3.00
N VAL A 125 -14.45 3.31 -2.34
CA VAL A 125 -14.33 2.93 -0.93
C VAL A 125 -14.24 4.17 -0.03
N ALA A 126 -15.21 4.34 0.86
CA ALA A 126 -15.35 5.55 1.69
C ALA A 126 -14.66 5.47 3.06
N ASN A 127 -14.41 4.26 3.57
CA ASN A 127 -13.84 4.02 4.91
C ASN A 127 -12.29 3.90 4.89
N VAL A 128 -11.66 4.67 4.00
CA VAL A 128 -10.19 4.71 3.82
C VAL A 128 -9.67 6.11 4.06
N GLU A 129 -8.54 6.22 4.76
CA GLU A 129 -7.83 7.47 4.96
C GLU A 129 -6.32 7.29 4.79
N PHE A 130 -5.74 8.05 3.85
CA PHE A 130 -4.29 8.07 3.64
C PHE A 130 -3.66 9.20 4.44
N LEU A 131 -2.60 8.88 5.18
CA LEU A 131 -1.87 9.75 6.08
C LEU A 131 -0.45 9.94 5.54
N LYS A 132 0.03 11.18 5.59
CA LYS A 132 1.41 11.50 5.29
C LYS A 132 2.25 11.38 6.55
N GLY A 133 3.28 10.56 6.52
CA GLY A 133 4.19 10.42 7.65
C GLY A 133 5.23 9.33 7.43
N GLU A 134 6.07 9.17 8.44
CA GLU A 134 7.07 8.11 8.51
C GLU A 134 6.54 6.99 9.41
N ILE A 135 6.93 5.75 9.15
CA ILE A 135 6.49 4.60 9.94
C ILE A 135 7.02 4.66 11.39
N GLU A 136 8.09 5.43 11.61
CA GLU A 136 8.65 5.76 12.92
C GLU A 136 7.84 6.84 13.69
N SER A 137 6.94 7.56 13.01
CA SER A 137 6.16 8.67 13.60
C SER A 137 4.72 8.66 13.07
N ILE A 138 3.95 7.70 13.54
CA ILE A 138 2.56 7.47 13.12
C ILE A 138 1.65 8.59 13.69
N PRO A 139 0.93 9.34 12.84
CA PRO A 139 0.07 10.45 13.28
C PRO A 139 -1.32 9.97 13.71
N LEU A 140 -1.38 8.96 14.57
CA LEU A 140 -2.62 8.41 15.13
C LEU A 140 -2.55 8.38 16.66
N PRO A 141 -3.69 8.45 17.36
CA PRO A 141 -3.72 8.34 18.82
C PRO A 141 -3.23 6.98 19.30
N ASP A 142 -2.73 6.93 20.53
CA ASP A 142 -2.38 5.69 21.20
C ASP A 142 -3.59 4.74 21.27
N ALA A 143 -3.33 3.43 21.13
CA ALA A 143 -4.33 2.37 21.24
C ALA A 143 -5.57 2.55 20.34
N SER A 144 -5.41 3.16 19.15
CA SER A 144 -6.51 3.44 18.22
C SER A 144 -6.63 2.48 17.04
N VAL A 145 -5.75 1.47 16.93
CA VAL A 145 -5.67 0.54 15.80
C VAL A 145 -5.73 -0.89 16.33
N ASP A 146 -6.58 -1.72 15.73
CA ASP A 146 -6.75 -3.12 16.11
C ASP A 146 -5.71 -4.01 15.41
N VAL A 147 -5.39 -3.70 14.14
CA VAL A 147 -4.48 -4.51 13.31
C VAL A 147 -3.50 -3.62 12.55
N ILE A 148 -2.20 -3.96 12.61
CA ILE A 148 -1.16 -3.32 11.80
C ILE A 148 -0.69 -4.33 10.75
N ILE A 149 -0.63 -3.88 9.49
CA ILE A 149 -0.05 -4.63 8.38
C ILE A 149 1.12 -3.84 7.80
N SER A 150 2.04 -4.56 7.15
CA SER A 150 3.17 -3.98 6.45
C SER A 150 3.65 -4.98 5.40
N ASN A 151 3.94 -4.49 4.21
CA ASN A 151 4.47 -5.30 3.13
C ASN A 151 5.90 -4.88 2.77
N CYS A 152 6.89 -5.57 3.35
CA CYS A 152 8.32 -5.39 3.09
C CYS A 152 8.94 -4.01 3.41
N VAL A 153 8.20 -3.03 3.94
CA VAL A 153 8.75 -1.69 4.25
C VAL A 153 9.51 -1.59 5.57
N ILE A 154 9.22 -2.44 6.56
CA ILE A 154 9.94 -2.42 7.85
C ILE A 154 11.44 -2.56 7.62
N ASN A 155 11.87 -3.40 6.67
CA ASN A 155 13.28 -3.60 6.33
C ASN A 155 14.00 -2.30 5.94
N LEU A 156 13.27 -1.31 5.41
CA LEU A 156 13.79 -0.02 4.97
C LEU A 156 13.79 1.05 6.06
N SER A 157 13.19 0.77 7.22
CA SER A 157 13.22 1.68 8.37
C SER A 157 14.65 1.97 8.83
N GLY A 158 14.90 3.24 9.14
CA GLY A 158 16.16 3.68 9.70
C GLY A 158 16.26 3.48 11.21
N ASP A 159 15.16 3.16 11.89
CA ASP A 159 15.14 3.12 13.35
C ASP A 159 14.20 2.01 13.79
N LYS A 160 14.79 0.86 14.13
CA LYS A 160 14.05 -0.38 14.45
C LYS A 160 14.18 -0.82 15.90
N ASP A 161 15.12 -0.22 16.63
CA ASP A 161 15.53 -0.63 17.97
C ASP A 161 14.80 0.16 19.07
#